data_AF-A0A7D6VJ04-F1
#
_entry.id   AF-A0A7D6VJ04-F1
#
_cell.length_a   1.000
_cell.length_b   1.000
_cell.length_c   1.000
_cell.angle_alpha   90.00
_cell.angle_beta   90.00
_cell.angle_gamma   90.00
#
_symmetry.space_group_name_H-M   'P 1'
#
loop_
_entity.id
_entity.type
_entity.pdbx_description
1 polymer ?
#
loop_
_entity_poly.entity_id
_entity_poly.type
_entity_poly.pdbx_seq_one_letter_code
_entity_poly.pdbx_strand_id
1 'polypeptide(L)'
;MAMTWCANLQETCGFSLTKSGGTVAFYAWCCVHGGVGELVGETEQAKGREGALLAKRWLDRSTRVCADLVNPDRLAAKKLTLKKAHYEDSQSVFSFDLGGRLRGGDLEGQYFLAECKNYEKASDLGTHYRAFLAHCYRAVVLDHIMADNFFWIAFAPHGTTKWDSLTTVDEVKFAVLNKNVVDVNFTPDQDPASFFCMDTAKAVSDRLWLIILSEKQIEHLTLSREHHGVIEKFIIENASESVR
;
A
#
# COMPACT_ATOMS: atom_id res chain seq x y z
N MET A 1 29.82 -34.21 -46.58
CA MET A 1 31.16 -34.02 -45.99
C MET A 1 30.99 -32.97 -44.90
N ALA A 2 30.82 -33.34 -43.62
CA ALA A 2 31.88 -33.69 -42.65
C ALA A 2 32.89 -32.53 -42.51
N MET A 3 33.21 -31.93 -41.35
CA MET A 3 33.21 -32.31 -39.93
C MET A 3 33.04 -31.01 -39.10
N THR A 4 32.23 -30.97 -38.05
CA THR A 4 32.60 -31.20 -36.62
C THR A 4 33.57 -30.16 -36.04
N TRP A 5 33.08 -29.35 -35.08
CA TRP A 5 33.73 -29.13 -33.78
C TRP A 5 32.62 -28.84 -32.75
N CYS A 6 32.30 -29.85 -31.95
CA CYS A 6 31.58 -29.73 -30.68
C CYS A 6 32.59 -29.30 -29.59
N ALA A 7 32.16 -28.52 -28.60
CA ALA A 7 31.98 -29.05 -27.25
C ALA A 7 31.60 -27.97 -26.22
N ASN A 8 30.74 -28.42 -25.29
CA ASN A 8 30.51 -27.94 -23.93
C ASN A 8 29.45 -26.87 -23.70
N LEU A 9 28.21 -27.32 -23.49
CA LEU A 9 27.50 -27.19 -22.20
C LEU A 9 26.11 -27.85 -22.31
N GLN A 10 26.08 -29.17 -22.13
CA GLN A 10 24.90 -29.87 -21.64
C GLN A 10 25.28 -30.45 -20.28
N GLU A 11 24.56 -30.05 -19.25
CA GLU A 11 23.89 -30.93 -18.29
C GLU A 11 23.58 -30.15 -17.00
N THR A 12 22.28 -29.90 -16.77
CA THR A 12 21.56 -30.21 -15.52
C THR A 12 20.24 -29.42 -15.49
N CYS A 13 19.20 -29.95 -16.13
CA CYS A 13 17.82 -29.88 -15.66
C CYS A 13 17.00 -30.82 -16.54
N GLY A 14 16.81 -32.05 -16.06
CA GLY A 14 15.87 -32.98 -16.65
C GLY A 14 14.44 -32.48 -16.42
N PHE A 15 13.65 -32.43 -17.49
CA PHE A 15 12.20 -32.34 -17.38
C PHE A 15 11.58 -33.26 -18.42
N SER A 16 10.92 -34.32 -17.95
CA SER A 16 10.07 -35.18 -18.75
C SER A 16 8.71 -34.51 -18.91
N LEU A 17 8.26 -34.39 -20.17
CA LEU A 17 6.94 -33.91 -20.52
C LEU A 17 5.92 -35.02 -20.29
N THR A 18 4.96 -34.82 -19.38
CA THR A 18 3.65 -35.48 -19.45
C THR A 18 2.56 -34.41 -19.47
N LYS A 19 1.67 -34.52 -20.46
CA LYS A 19 0.51 -33.67 -20.67
C LYS A 19 -0.63 -34.10 -19.73
N SER A 20 -1.15 -33.19 -18.90
CA SER A 20 -2.56 -33.18 -18.54
C SER A 20 -2.97 -31.76 -18.15
N GLY A 21 -4.13 -31.34 -18.66
CA GLY A 21 -4.56 -29.95 -18.69
C GLY A 21 -5.00 -29.38 -17.35
N GLY A 22 -4.86 -28.06 -17.26
CA GLY A 22 -5.38 -27.23 -16.17
C GLY A 22 -4.79 -25.82 -16.30
N THR A 23 -5.58 -24.88 -16.80
CA THR A 23 -5.20 -23.46 -16.91
C THR A 23 -5.09 -22.88 -15.51
N VAL A 24 -3.87 -22.63 -15.03
CA VAL A 24 -3.60 -21.87 -13.80
C VAL A 24 -3.22 -20.45 -14.20
N ALA A 25 -3.99 -19.47 -13.73
CA ALA A 25 -3.69 -18.05 -13.94
C ALA A 25 -2.51 -17.65 -13.03
N PHE A 26 -1.36 -17.38 -13.63
CA PHE A 26 -0.17 -16.85 -12.99
C PHE A 26 -0.27 -15.32 -12.90
N TYR A 27 -0.18 -14.75 -11.70
CA TYR A 27 0.24 -13.36 -11.50
C TYR A 27 1.56 -13.39 -10.72
N ALA A 28 2.67 -13.38 -11.45
CA ALA A 28 4.00 -13.11 -10.91
C ALA A 28 4.55 -11.89 -11.66
N TRP A 29 4.63 -10.78 -10.94
CA TRP A 29 5.08 -9.49 -11.46
C TRP A 29 6.60 -9.39 -11.25
N CYS A 30 7.39 -9.62 -12.32
CA CYS A 30 8.56 -8.82 -12.74
C CYS A 30 9.29 -9.48 -13.94
N CYS A 31 9.56 -8.65 -14.96
CA CYS A 31 10.49 -8.82 -16.10
C CYS A 31 10.03 -9.59 -17.36
N VAL A 32 9.56 -8.79 -18.32
CA VAL A 32 9.79 -8.79 -19.79
C VAL A 32 9.59 -10.12 -20.52
N HIS A 33 8.58 -10.17 -21.39
CA HIS A 33 8.65 -10.52 -22.83
C HIS A 33 7.25 -10.36 -23.45
N GLY A 34 6.97 -9.16 -23.97
CA GLY A 34 6.20 -8.85 -25.19
C GLY A 34 4.90 -9.61 -25.48
N GLY A 35 3.75 -8.94 -25.24
CA GLY A 35 2.51 -9.25 -25.98
C GLY A 35 1.20 -8.83 -25.33
N VAL A 36 0.70 -7.63 -25.67
CA VAL A 36 -0.69 -7.10 -25.55
C VAL A 36 -1.35 -7.04 -24.16
N GLY A 37 -1.07 -7.96 -23.22
CA GLY A 37 -1.42 -7.85 -21.80
C GLY A 37 -0.50 -6.91 -21.01
N GLU A 38 0.66 -6.55 -21.58
CA GLU A 38 1.67 -5.67 -21.01
C GLU A 38 1.18 -4.21 -20.94
N LEU A 39 0.45 -3.73 -21.96
CA LEU A 39 -0.01 -2.34 -22.04
C LEU A 39 -1.08 -1.98 -21.01
N VAL A 40 -2.00 -2.90 -20.68
CA VAL A 40 -3.05 -2.65 -19.66
C VAL A 40 -2.44 -2.62 -18.26
N GLY A 41 -1.57 -3.57 -17.96
CA GLY A 41 -0.84 -3.60 -16.69
C GLY A 41 0.10 -2.41 -16.52
N GLU A 42 0.83 -2.00 -17.57
CA GLU A 42 1.68 -0.81 -17.56
C GLU A 42 0.88 0.48 -17.34
N THR A 43 -0.31 0.59 -17.97
CA THR A 43 -1.18 1.77 -17.82
C THR A 43 -1.77 1.85 -16.41
N GLU A 44 -2.21 0.73 -15.84
CA GLU A 44 -2.70 0.68 -14.45
C GLU A 44 -1.59 0.99 -13.43
N GLN A 45 -0.38 0.47 -13.67
CA GLN A 45 0.79 0.76 -12.83
C GLN A 45 1.20 2.23 -12.92
N ALA A 46 1.15 2.82 -14.12
CA ALA A 46 1.41 4.24 -14.32
C ALA A 46 0.38 5.10 -13.59
N LYS A 47 -0.92 4.75 -13.68
CA LYS A 47 -2.01 5.47 -13.00
C LYS A 47 -1.91 5.36 -11.47
N GLY A 48 -1.56 4.18 -10.95
CA GLY A 48 -1.30 3.97 -9.53
C GLY A 48 -0.13 4.83 -9.03
N ARG A 49 0.98 4.84 -9.78
CA ARG A 49 2.16 5.66 -9.46
C ARG A 49 1.86 7.15 -9.50
N GLU A 50 1.13 7.61 -10.51
CA GLU A 50 0.69 9.00 -10.61
C GLU A 50 -0.16 9.39 -9.40
N GLY A 51 -1.13 8.55 -9.02
CA GLY A 51 -1.95 8.73 -7.82
C GLY A 51 -1.12 8.92 -6.56
N ALA A 52 -0.18 8.00 -6.31
CA ALA A 52 0.71 8.06 -5.15
C ALA A 52 1.56 9.34 -5.13
N LEU A 53 2.07 9.79 -6.29
CA LEU A 53 2.84 11.04 -6.39
C LEU A 53 1.97 12.29 -6.17
N LEU A 54 0.73 12.30 -6.64
CA LEU A 54 -0.23 13.38 -6.38
C LEU A 54 -0.60 13.45 -4.90
N ALA A 55 -0.89 12.30 -4.28
CA ALA A 55 -1.15 12.21 -2.85
C ALA A 55 0.06 12.66 -2.03
N LYS A 56 1.27 12.21 -2.37
CA LYS A 56 2.52 12.69 -1.75
C LYS A 56 2.66 14.20 -1.87
N ARG A 57 2.45 14.76 -3.06
CA ARG A 57 2.51 16.21 -3.28
C ARG A 57 1.53 16.94 -2.36
N TRP A 58 0.29 16.47 -2.27
CA TRP A 58 -0.72 17.08 -1.40
C TRP A 58 -0.30 17.00 0.08
N LEU A 59 0.16 15.83 0.53
CA LEU A 59 0.64 15.62 1.91
C LEU A 59 1.82 16.52 2.24
N ASP A 60 2.84 16.59 1.39
CA ASP A 60 3.99 17.48 1.59
C ASP A 60 3.51 18.94 1.70
N ARG A 61 2.63 19.38 0.79
CA ARG A 61 2.10 20.74 0.79
C ARG A 61 1.21 21.08 1.98
N SER A 62 0.75 20.10 2.74
CA SER A 62 0.08 20.37 4.01
C SER A 62 1.05 20.91 5.07
N THR A 63 2.37 20.71 4.92
CA THR A 63 3.44 20.97 5.91
C THR A 63 3.31 20.18 7.23
N ARG A 64 2.23 19.40 7.38
CA ARG A 64 1.91 18.57 8.54
C ARG A 64 2.46 17.15 8.44
N VAL A 65 3.07 16.82 7.30
CA VAL A 65 3.59 15.49 7.01
C VAL A 65 4.92 15.62 6.28
N CYS A 66 5.84 14.71 6.56
CA CYS A 66 7.00 14.42 5.73
C CYS A 66 6.79 13.03 5.12
N ALA A 67 6.29 12.98 3.87
CA ALA A 67 6.06 11.72 3.15
C ALA A 67 7.34 11.34 2.41
N ASP A 68 8.25 10.65 3.09
CA ASP A 68 9.60 10.34 2.62
C ASP A 68 9.73 8.93 2.02
N LEU A 69 8.69 8.09 2.11
CA LEU A 69 8.67 6.74 1.55
C LEU A 69 7.54 6.61 0.52
N VAL A 70 7.91 6.36 -0.74
CA VAL A 70 6.99 6.13 -1.86
C VAL A 70 7.38 4.85 -2.57
N ASN A 71 6.47 3.89 -2.63
CA ASN A 71 6.72 2.69 -3.43
C ASN A 71 6.70 3.02 -4.94
N PRO A 72 7.56 2.37 -5.77
CA PRO A 72 8.39 1.20 -5.45
C PRO A 72 9.87 1.53 -5.10
N ASP A 73 10.18 2.71 -4.54
CA ASP A 73 11.57 3.04 -4.20
C ASP A 73 12.17 1.99 -3.25
N ARG A 74 13.43 1.59 -3.46
CA ARG A 74 14.05 0.46 -2.75
C ARG A 74 13.95 0.54 -1.21
N LEU A 75 14.10 1.74 -0.66
CA LEU A 75 13.97 1.97 0.79
C LEU A 75 12.51 1.89 1.27
N ALA A 76 11.58 2.38 0.46
CA ALA A 76 10.14 2.29 0.71
C ALA A 76 9.69 0.82 0.67
N ALA A 77 10.10 0.06 -0.35
CA ALA A 77 9.72 -1.34 -0.51
C ALA A 77 10.08 -2.17 0.73
N LYS A 78 11.24 -1.93 1.35
CA LYS A 78 11.66 -2.64 2.56
C LYS A 78 10.82 -2.31 3.79
N LYS A 79 10.33 -1.08 3.91
CA LYS A 79 9.61 -0.58 5.10
C LYS A 79 8.09 -0.65 4.97
N LEU A 80 7.58 -0.61 3.75
CA LEU A 80 6.15 -0.57 3.46
C LEU A 80 5.59 -1.96 3.11
N THR A 81 6.45 -2.95 2.87
CA THR A 81 6.04 -4.33 2.55
C THR A 81 6.04 -5.20 3.80
N LEU A 82 4.88 -5.75 4.13
CA LEU A 82 4.65 -6.58 5.29
C LEU A 82 4.24 -8.00 4.88
N LYS A 83 4.47 -8.94 5.79
CA LYS A 83 4.13 -10.35 5.60
C LYS A 83 2.67 -10.61 5.97
N LYS A 84 1.97 -11.39 5.14
CA LYS A 84 0.68 -11.98 5.52
C LYS A 84 0.83 -12.95 6.68
N ALA A 85 -0.28 -13.44 7.23
CA ALA A 85 -0.28 -14.43 8.31
C ALA A 85 0.38 -15.73 7.88
N HIS A 86 -0.01 -16.23 6.70
CA HIS A 86 0.60 -17.39 6.08
C HIS A 86 1.73 -16.95 5.14
N TYR A 87 2.94 -16.77 5.67
CA TYR A 87 4.12 -16.38 4.88
C TYR A 87 4.91 -17.61 4.43
N GLU A 88 4.59 -18.14 3.25
CA GLU A 88 5.33 -19.28 2.66
C GLU A 88 6.44 -18.81 1.72
N ASP A 89 6.20 -17.73 0.99
CA ASP A 89 7.10 -17.24 -0.05
C ASP A 89 7.11 -15.70 -0.15
N SER A 90 7.91 -15.18 -1.08
CA SER A 90 7.99 -13.74 -1.34
C SER A 90 6.72 -13.14 -1.94
N GLN A 91 5.76 -13.96 -2.38
CA GLN A 91 4.45 -13.51 -2.89
C GLN A 91 3.42 -13.37 -1.75
N SER A 92 3.72 -13.94 -0.58
CA SER A 92 2.87 -13.91 0.61
C SER A 92 3.00 -12.59 1.40
N VAL A 93 3.06 -11.48 0.67
CA VAL A 93 3.24 -10.12 1.20
C VAL A 93 2.14 -9.18 0.71
N PHE A 94 2.05 -8.04 1.36
CA PHE A 94 1.31 -6.88 0.87
C PHE A 94 2.13 -5.62 1.15
N SER A 95 1.82 -4.52 0.49
CA SER A 95 2.52 -3.26 0.68
C SER A 95 1.57 -2.08 0.74
N PHE A 96 1.97 -1.04 1.46
CA PHE A 96 1.36 0.28 1.40
C PHE A 96 2.01 1.13 0.30
N ASP A 97 1.27 2.05 -0.31
CA ASP A 97 1.76 2.93 -1.37
C ASP A 97 2.72 4.02 -0.85
N LEU A 98 2.41 4.60 0.31
CA LEU A 98 3.18 5.68 0.93
C LEU A 98 3.40 5.43 2.42
N GLY A 99 4.42 6.09 2.96
CA GLY A 99 4.58 6.27 4.39
C GLY A 99 5.50 7.43 4.73
N GLY A 100 5.54 7.78 6.01
CA GLY A 100 6.36 8.88 6.50
C GLY A 100 6.02 9.26 7.92
N ARG A 101 6.24 10.53 8.27
CA ARG A 101 6.02 11.05 9.63
C ARG A 101 5.13 12.28 9.64
N LEU A 102 4.30 12.38 10.68
CA LEU A 102 3.52 13.55 11.02
C LEU A 102 4.39 14.61 11.69
N ARG A 103 4.05 15.88 11.47
CA ARG A 103 4.73 17.08 11.98
C ARG A 103 3.73 18.01 12.66
N GLY A 104 4.18 18.58 13.77
CA GLY A 104 3.54 19.58 14.60
C GLY A 104 2.47 19.04 15.54
N GLY A 105 2.28 19.73 16.67
CA GLY A 105 1.22 19.43 17.64
C GLY A 105 1.32 18.02 18.23
N ASP A 106 0.17 17.46 18.60
CA ASP A 106 0.10 16.19 19.36
C ASP A 106 0.50 14.95 18.57
N LEU A 107 0.61 15.07 17.24
CA LEU A 107 1.00 13.99 16.34
C LEU A 107 2.46 14.08 15.88
N GLU A 108 3.23 15.05 16.38
CA GLU A 108 4.65 15.22 16.01
C GLU A 108 5.42 13.90 16.18
N GLY A 109 6.15 13.51 15.14
CA GLY A 109 7.01 12.33 15.15
C GLY A 109 6.30 10.99 14.93
N GLN A 110 4.96 10.93 15.02
CA GLN A 110 4.20 9.71 14.74
C GLN A 110 4.32 9.31 13.27
N TYR A 111 4.41 8.02 13.01
CA TYR A 111 4.47 7.49 11.64
C TYR A 111 3.08 7.35 11.02
N PHE A 112 3.06 7.19 9.70
CA PHE A 112 1.86 6.74 9.00
C PHE A 112 2.20 5.76 7.87
N LEU A 113 1.22 4.92 7.55
CA LEU A 113 1.17 4.07 6.36
C LEU A 113 -0.06 4.45 5.56
N ALA A 114 0.05 4.55 4.23
CA ALA A 114 -1.05 4.96 3.38
C ALA A 114 -1.25 4.10 2.15
N GLU A 115 -2.50 3.93 1.76
CA GLU A 115 -2.91 3.37 0.47
C GLU A 115 -3.54 4.49 -0.37
N CYS A 116 -3.16 4.58 -1.65
CA CYS A 116 -3.62 5.60 -2.57
C CYS A 116 -4.31 4.97 -3.78
N LYS A 117 -5.61 5.26 -3.96
CA LYS A 117 -6.40 4.77 -5.10
C LYS A 117 -6.88 5.91 -5.99
N ASN A 118 -6.19 6.07 -7.13
CA ASN A 118 -6.55 7.03 -8.17
C ASN A 118 -7.48 6.40 -9.22
N TYR A 119 -8.72 6.08 -8.82
CA TYR A 119 -9.75 5.62 -9.74
C TYR A 119 -10.76 6.74 -10.02
N GLU A 120 -11.22 6.81 -11.28
CA GLU A 120 -12.29 7.73 -11.70
C GLU A 120 -13.69 7.26 -11.25
N LYS A 121 -13.86 5.95 -11.01
CA LYS A 121 -15.14 5.34 -10.67
C LYS A 121 -15.06 4.60 -9.35
N ALA A 122 -16.14 4.67 -8.58
CA ALA A 122 -16.21 4.15 -7.22
C ALA A 122 -16.38 2.61 -7.11
N SER A 123 -16.65 1.90 -8.21
CA SER A 123 -17.10 0.50 -8.20
C SER A 123 -16.18 -0.42 -7.40
N ASP A 124 -14.87 -0.27 -7.57
CA ASP A 124 -13.88 -1.20 -7.00
C ASP A 124 -13.24 -0.67 -5.71
N LEU A 125 -13.44 0.61 -5.39
CA LEU A 125 -12.88 1.26 -4.21
C LEU A 125 -13.32 0.59 -2.90
N GLY A 126 -14.56 0.10 -2.83
CA GLY A 126 -15.04 -0.61 -1.64
C GLY A 126 -14.30 -1.92 -1.38
N THR A 127 -13.88 -2.63 -2.43
CA THR A 127 -13.08 -3.85 -2.31
C THR A 127 -11.65 -3.54 -1.89
N HIS A 128 -11.04 -2.50 -2.49
CA HIS A 128 -9.70 -2.06 -2.12
C HIS A 128 -9.64 -1.50 -0.68
N TYR A 129 -10.65 -0.74 -0.26
CA TYR A 129 -10.74 -0.23 1.11
C TYR A 129 -10.82 -1.37 2.12
N ARG A 130 -11.58 -2.43 1.80
CA ARG A 130 -11.64 -3.63 2.63
C ARG A 130 -10.28 -4.32 2.79
N ALA A 131 -9.55 -4.48 1.68
CA ALA A 131 -8.20 -5.03 1.72
C ALA A 131 -7.27 -4.16 2.56
N PHE A 132 -7.35 -2.83 2.40
CA PHE A 132 -6.60 -1.86 3.21
C PHE A 132 -6.88 -2.03 4.71
N LEU A 133 -8.13 -2.15 5.15
CA LEU A 133 -8.45 -2.40 6.57
C LEU A 133 -7.84 -3.71 7.08
N ALA A 134 -7.87 -4.78 6.27
CA ALA A 134 -7.22 -6.04 6.61
C ALA A 134 -5.69 -5.89 6.72
N HIS A 135 -5.07 -5.09 5.86
CA HIS A 135 -3.64 -4.76 5.91
C HIS A 135 -3.28 -3.95 7.17
N CYS A 136 -4.09 -2.95 7.54
CA CYS A 136 -3.90 -2.16 8.76
C CYS A 136 -3.96 -3.04 10.01
N TYR A 137 -4.95 -3.94 10.09
CA TYR A 137 -5.04 -4.90 11.18
C TYR A 137 -3.77 -5.75 11.28
N ARG A 138 -3.29 -6.30 10.15
CA ARG A 138 -2.05 -7.09 10.12
C ARG A 138 -0.83 -6.27 10.58
N ALA A 139 -0.75 -5.01 10.17
CA ALA A 139 0.33 -4.11 10.59
C ALA A 139 0.34 -3.88 12.11
N VAL A 140 -0.83 -3.75 12.74
CA VAL A 140 -0.94 -3.66 14.21
C VAL A 140 -0.59 -4.98 14.88
N VAL A 141 -1.05 -6.12 14.36
CA VAL A 141 -0.69 -7.46 14.90
C VAL A 141 0.82 -7.69 14.88
N LEU A 142 1.50 -7.20 13.85
CA LEU A 142 2.95 -7.31 13.70
C LEU A 142 3.73 -6.28 14.53
N ASP A 143 3.04 -5.40 15.27
CA ASP A 143 3.64 -4.26 15.97
C ASP A 143 4.58 -3.46 15.05
N HIS A 144 4.10 -3.18 13.83
CA HIS A 144 4.94 -2.57 12.82
C HIS A 144 5.31 -1.14 13.20
N ILE A 145 6.59 -0.80 13.16
CA ILE A 145 7.14 0.48 13.63
C ILE A 145 6.52 1.74 13.00
N MET A 146 5.89 1.60 11.82
CA MET A 146 5.22 2.71 11.13
C MET A 146 3.70 2.77 11.35
N ALA A 147 3.12 1.86 12.13
CA ALA A 147 1.67 1.66 12.26
C ALA A 147 1.00 2.55 13.32
N ASP A 148 1.47 3.79 13.48
CA ASP A 148 0.82 4.77 14.39
C ASP A 148 -0.45 5.34 13.76
N ASN A 149 -0.46 5.61 12.45
CA ASN A 149 -1.62 6.14 11.72
C ASN A 149 -1.79 5.46 10.35
N PHE A 150 -3.03 5.35 9.88
CA PHE A 150 -3.38 4.70 8.62
C PHE A 150 -4.19 5.60 7.72
N PHE A 151 -3.66 5.94 6.55
CA PHE A 151 -4.29 6.88 5.63
C PHE A 151 -4.87 6.15 4.43
N TRP A 152 -6.18 6.25 4.26
CA TRP A 152 -6.83 5.89 3.01
C TRP A 152 -6.98 7.15 2.15
N ILE A 153 -6.30 7.18 1.01
CA ILE A 153 -6.34 8.32 0.08
C ILE A 153 -7.01 7.85 -1.22
N ALA A 154 -8.12 8.46 -1.61
CA ALA A 154 -8.81 8.12 -2.86
C ALA A 154 -9.20 9.37 -3.65
N PHE A 155 -9.25 9.24 -4.99
CA PHE A 155 -9.62 10.32 -5.90
C PHE A 155 -11.09 10.28 -6.33
N ALA A 156 -11.84 9.31 -5.82
CA ALA A 156 -13.29 9.25 -5.92
C ALA A 156 -13.90 8.84 -4.57
N PRO A 157 -15.08 9.37 -4.22
CA PRO A 157 -15.78 8.95 -3.01
C PRO A 157 -16.24 7.50 -3.13
N HIS A 158 -16.28 6.80 -2.00
CA HIS A 158 -16.80 5.44 -1.87
C HIS A 158 -17.50 5.30 -0.53
N GLY A 159 -18.34 4.27 -0.38
CA GLY A 159 -19.04 4.03 0.89
C GLY A 159 -19.93 5.19 1.34
N THR A 160 -20.46 5.99 0.40
CA THR A 160 -21.18 7.25 0.70
C THR A 160 -22.42 7.05 1.56
N THR A 161 -23.07 5.88 1.48
CA THR A 161 -24.23 5.52 2.30
C THR A 161 -23.87 5.04 3.71
N LYS A 162 -22.58 4.89 4.02
CA LYS A 162 -22.07 4.37 5.29
C LYS A 162 -20.81 5.11 5.76
N TRP A 163 -20.67 6.37 5.38
CA TRP A 163 -19.46 7.16 5.58
C TRP A 163 -19.06 7.25 7.06
N ASP A 164 -20.05 7.44 7.92
CA ASP A 164 -19.94 7.47 9.38
C ASP A 164 -19.51 6.14 10.00
N SER A 165 -19.70 5.03 9.28
CA SER A 165 -19.31 3.70 9.75
C SER A 165 -17.95 3.24 9.22
N LEU A 166 -17.36 3.92 8.23
CA LEU A 166 -16.18 3.43 7.50
C LEU A 166 -14.94 3.24 8.40
N THR A 167 -14.81 4.00 9.47
CA THR A 167 -13.68 3.91 10.40
C THR A 167 -14.00 3.16 11.68
N THR A 168 -15.19 2.56 11.78
CA THR A 168 -15.64 1.88 13.01
C THR A 168 -15.01 0.49 13.18
N VAL A 169 -14.97 0.03 14.43
CA VAL A 169 -14.50 -1.33 14.77
C VAL A 169 -15.27 -2.41 14.02
N ASP A 170 -16.57 -2.23 13.81
CA ASP A 170 -17.41 -3.19 13.09
C ASP A 170 -17.04 -3.28 11.61
N GLU A 171 -16.70 -2.16 10.96
CA GLU A 171 -16.22 -2.17 9.58
C GLU A 171 -14.84 -2.84 9.48
N VAL A 172 -13.93 -2.59 10.44
CA VAL A 172 -12.64 -3.29 10.52
C VAL A 172 -12.85 -4.80 10.66
N LYS A 173 -13.73 -5.23 11.57
CA LYS A 173 -14.06 -6.65 11.77
C LYS A 173 -14.64 -7.26 10.50
N PHE A 174 -15.61 -6.59 9.88
CA PHE A 174 -16.22 -7.04 8.63
C PHE A 174 -15.17 -7.20 7.52
N ALA A 175 -14.19 -6.31 7.45
CA ALA A 175 -13.12 -6.36 6.46
C ALA A 175 -12.13 -7.51 6.71
N VAL A 176 -11.65 -7.65 7.95
CA VAL A 176 -10.64 -8.65 8.35
C VAL A 176 -11.17 -10.08 8.21
N LEU A 177 -12.46 -10.30 8.52
CA LEU A 177 -13.10 -11.62 8.41
C LEU A 177 -13.61 -11.94 7.01
N ASN A 178 -13.39 -11.05 6.04
CA ASN A 178 -13.89 -11.26 4.69
C ASN A 178 -13.08 -12.34 3.96
N LYS A 179 -13.79 -13.33 3.40
CA LYS A 179 -13.19 -14.49 2.70
C LYS A 179 -12.19 -14.15 1.60
N ASN A 180 -12.28 -12.97 0.97
CA ASN A 180 -11.39 -12.58 -0.13
C ASN A 180 -10.01 -12.08 0.36
N VAL A 181 -9.86 -11.75 1.64
CA VAL A 181 -8.64 -11.18 2.23
C VAL A 181 -8.29 -11.80 3.59
N VAL A 182 -8.96 -12.90 3.96
CA VAL A 182 -8.82 -13.56 5.27
C VAL A 182 -7.40 -14.13 5.46
N ASP A 183 -6.74 -14.51 4.37
CA ASP A 183 -5.36 -15.02 4.31
C ASP A 183 -4.31 -13.98 4.76
N VAL A 184 -4.66 -12.70 4.71
CA VAL A 184 -3.80 -11.62 5.22
C VAL A 184 -3.54 -11.78 6.72
N ASN A 185 -4.57 -12.18 7.47
CA ASN A 185 -4.59 -12.12 8.93
C ASN A 185 -4.61 -13.48 9.62
N PHE A 186 -5.02 -14.54 8.92
CA PHE A 186 -5.15 -15.88 9.48
C PHE A 186 -4.50 -16.93 8.60
N THR A 187 -3.94 -17.96 9.22
CA THR A 187 -3.44 -19.16 8.54
C THR A 187 -4.59 -20.14 8.25
N PRO A 188 -4.43 -21.08 7.29
CA PRO A 188 -5.51 -22.01 6.93
C PRO A 188 -6.04 -22.89 8.06
N ASP A 189 -5.25 -23.11 9.11
CA ASP A 189 -5.58 -23.90 10.30
C ASP A 189 -6.26 -23.10 11.42
N GLN A 190 -6.32 -21.78 11.30
CA GLN A 190 -6.98 -20.90 12.27
C GLN A 190 -8.45 -20.70 11.92
N ASP A 191 -9.32 -20.71 12.93
CA ASP A 191 -10.67 -20.18 12.80
C ASP A 191 -10.63 -18.63 12.93
N PRO A 192 -10.90 -17.87 11.86
CA PRO A 192 -10.80 -16.41 11.87
C PRO A 192 -11.67 -15.75 12.94
N ALA A 193 -12.86 -16.29 13.20
CA ALA A 193 -13.78 -15.71 14.17
C ALA A 193 -13.26 -15.83 15.60
N SER A 194 -12.59 -16.94 15.92
CA SER A 194 -12.01 -17.19 17.24
C SER A 194 -10.68 -16.46 17.47
N PHE A 195 -9.87 -16.28 16.42
CA PHE A 195 -8.56 -15.62 16.50
C PHE A 195 -8.61 -14.09 16.32
N PHE A 196 -9.77 -13.55 15.94
CA PHE A 196 -9.95 -12.11 15.82
C PHE A 196 -9.83 -11.40 17.17
N CYS A 197 -9.01 -10.34 17.23
CA CYS A 197 -8.76 -9.54 18.42
C CYS A 197 -9.49 -8.20 18.33
N MET A 198 -10.43 -7.98 19.25
CA MET A 198 -11.20 -6.73 19.33
C MET A 198 -10.32 -5.51 19.63
N ASP A 199 -9.29 -5.67 20.47
CA ASP A 199 -8.41 -4.56 20.83
C ASP A 199 -7.54 -4.11 19.65
N THR A 200 -7.08 -5.06 18.83
CA THR A 200 -6.38 -4.74 17.56
C THR A 200 -7.30 -3.99 16.61
N ALA A 201 -8.56 -4.41 16.48
CA ALA A 201 -9.53 -3.74 15.61
C ALA A 201 -9.85 -2.33 16.11
N LYS A 202 -9.96 -2.15 17.43
CA LYS A 202 -10.10 -0.83 18.05
C LYS A 202 -8.89 0.06 17.78
N ALA A 203 -7.67 -0.47 17.96
CA ALA A 203 -6.45 0.27 17.64
C ALA A 203 -6.41 0.72 16.17
N VAL A 204 -6.83 -0.12 15.22
CA VAL A 204 -6.95 0.30 13.82
C VAL A 204 -7.99 1.40 13.67
N SER A 205 -9.19 1.20 14.21
CA SER A 205 -10.32 2.14 14.15
C SER A 205 -9.94 3.55 14.62
N ASP A 206 -9.24 3.64 15.76
CA ASP A 206 -8.80 4.90 16.36
C ASP A 206 -7.72 5.64 15.54
N ARG A 207 -7.04 4.95 14.61
CA ARG A 207 -5.88 5.44 13.84
C ARG A 207 -6.17 5.70 12.37
N LEU A 208 -7.41 5.51 11.92
CA LEU A 208 -7.81 5.63 10.52
C LEU A 208 -8.09 7.08 10.10
N TRP A 209 -7.58 7.45 8.93
CA TRP A 209 -7.81 8.73 8.28
C TRP A 209 -8.37 8.49 6.88
N LEU A 210 -9.51 9.09 6.57
CA LEU A 210 -10.13 9.04 5.24
C LEU A 210 -9.92 10.36 4.51
N ILE A 211 -9.22 10.32 3.39
CA ILE A 211 -8.87 11.50 2.60
C ILE A 211 -9.38 11.28 1.18
N ILE A 212 -10.37 12.09 0.77
CA ILE A 212 -10.87 12.10 -0.60
C ILE A 212 -10.33 13.35 -1.29
N LEU A 213 -9.47 13.14 -2.28
CA LEU A 213 -8.81 14.19 -3.05
C LEU A 213 -9.45 14.36 -4.42
N SER A 214 -9.19 15.53 -5.00
CA SER A 214 -9.47 15.89 -6.38
C SER A 214 -8.30 16.71 -6.90
N GLU A 215 -8.05 16.67 -8.21
CA GLU A 215 -6.96 17.44 -8.82
C GLU A 215 -7.05 18.93 -8.48
N LYS A 216 -8.26 19.50 -8.49
CA LYS A 216 -8.49 20.91 -8.11
C LYS A 216 -8.05 21.24 -6.68
N GLN A 217 -8.27 20.33 -5.72
CA GLN A 217 -7.76 20.53 -4.37
C GLN A 217 -6.24 20.58 -4.35
N ILE A 218 -5.59 19.69 -5.11
CA ILE A 218 -4.13 19.60 -5.18
C ILE A 218 -3.54 20.82 -5.90
N GLU A 219 -4.12 21.23 -7.02
CA GLU A 219 -3.59 22.28 -7.89
C GLU A 219 -3.90 23.70 -7.39
N HIS A 220 -5.01 23.89 -6.68
CA HIS A 220 -5.50 25.23 -6.33
C HIS A 220 -5.70 25.47 -4.84
N LEU A 221 -5.85 24.42 -4.01
CA LEU A 221 -6.10 24.54 -2.57
C LEU A 221 -4.92 24.05 -1.73
N THR A 222 -3.74 23.93 -2.32
CA THR A 222 -2.48 23.68 -1.59
C THR A 222 -1.55 24.88 -1.70
N LEU A 223 -0.56 24.93 -0.82
CA LEU A 223 0.49 25.95 -0.89
C LEU A 223 1.20 25.87 -2.25
N SER A 224 1.40 27.03 -2.87
CA SER A 224 2.29 27.14 -4.03
C SER A 224 3.69 26.65 -3.67
N ARG A 225 4.50 26.33 -4.67
CA ARG A 225 5.87 25.84 -4.44
C ARG A 225 6.71 26.86 -3.68
N GLU A 226 6.52 28.15 -3.98
CA GLU A 226 7.21 29.27 -3.38
C GLU A 226 6.81 29.44 -1.91
N HIS A 227 5.51 29.50 -1.63
CA HIS A 227 5.01 29.65 -0.25
C HIS A 227 5.41 28.46 0.63
N HIS A 228 5.30 27.25 0.11
CA HIS A 228 5.76 26.06 0.81
C HIS A 228 7.26 26.10 1.08
N GLY A 229 8.07 26.59 0.13
CA GLY A 229 9.52 26.73 0.33
C GLY A 229 9.87 27.69 1.47
N VAL A 230 9.13 28.81 1.58
CA VAL A 230 9.30 29.76 2.70
C VAL A 230 8.95 29.10 4.04
N ILE A 231 7.85 28.35 4.09
CA ILE A 231 7.41 27.69 5.34
C ILE A 231 8.36 26.55 5.71
N GLU A 232 8.79 25.71 4.77
CA GLU A 232 9.76 24.64 5.06
C GLU A 232 11.09 25.20 5.58
N LYS A 233 11.58 26.28 4.96
CA LYS A 233 12.79 26.96 5.45
C LYS A 233 12.61 27.40 6.90
N PHE A 234 11.49 28.04 7.22
CA PHE A 234 11.17 28.44 8.60
C PHE A 234 11.14 27.24 9.54
N ILE A 235 10.50 26.12 9.16
CA ILE A 235 10.43 24.94 10.03
C ILE A 235 11.83 24.36 10.28
N ILE A 236 12.67 24.25 9.26
CA ILE A 236 14.04 23.72 9.39
C ILE A 236 14.89 24.61 10.29
N GLU A 237 14.83 25.93 10.10
CA GLU A 237 15.59 26.90 10.89
C GLU A 237 15.20 26.81 12.38
N ASN A 238 13.90 26.81 12.69
CA ASN A 238 13.42 26.72 14.07
C ASN A 238 13.65 25.34 14.72
N ALA A 239 13.65 24.26 13.94
CA ALA A 239 14.01 22.94 14.46
C ALA A 239 15.49 22.85 14.85
N SER A 240 16.37 23.63 14.23
CA SER A 240 17.79 23.66 14.57
C SER A 240 18.12 24.49 15.81
N GLU A 241 17.24 25.43 16.18
CA GLU A 241 17.39 26.28 17.37
C GLU A 241 16.93 25.57 18.66
N SER A 242 15.94 24.68 18.57
CA SER A 242 15.42 23.93 19.73
C SER A 242 16.32 22.77 20.21
N VAL A 243 17.40 22.48 19.49
CA VAL A 243 18.38 21.43 19.82
C VAL A 243 19.68 22.02 20.44
N ARG A 244 19.77 23.34 20.59
CA ARG A 244 20.88 24.04 21.27
C ARG A 244 20.53 24.40 22.71
#